data_AF-A0A9D8I178-F1
#
_entry.id   AF-A0A9D8I178-F1
#
_cell.length_a   1.000
_cell.length_b   1.000
_cell.length_c   1.000
_cell.angle_alpha   90.00
_cell.angle_beta   90.00
_cell.angle_gamma   90.00
#
_symmetry.space_group_name_H-M   'P 1'
#
loop_
_entity.id
_entity.type
_entity.pdbx_description
1 polymer ?
#
loop_
_entity_poly.entity_id
_entity_poly.type
_entity_poly.pdbx_seq_one_letter_code
_entity_poly.pdbx_strand_id
1 'polypeptide(L)'
;MKSDPGGVSASGGAERARWVREYRGSGMSLKAFAKRHGMSAGQLHYWVYGLDKAGAADPVPMFQEVQWATTVTPGAWIAEVGLPDGITVRLARGTDWKWAKGLVESLRTPCLPR
;
A
#
# COMPACT_ATOMS: atom_id res chain seq x y z
N MET A 1 -41.19 11.92 16.45
CA MET A 1 -40.06 12.88 16.50
C MET A 1 -38.79 12.14 16.16
N LYS A 2 -38.18 12.49 15.03
CA LYS A 2 -36.82 12.08 14.65
C LYS A 2 -35.83 12.89 15.48
N SER A 3 -34.80 12.25 16.02
CA SER A 3 -33.61 12.94 16.52
C SER A 3 -32.40 12.33 15.82
N ASP A 4 -31.65 13.19 15.15
CA ASP A 4 -30.47 12.91 14.34
C ASP A 4 -29.29 12.30 15.12
N PRO A 5 -28.45 11.44 14.48
CA PRO A 5 -27.17 11.03 15.06
C PRO A 5 -26.13 12.14 14.83
N GLY A 6 -25.91 12.94 15.87
CA GLY A 6 -24.95 14.04 15.87
C GLY A 6 -23.48 13.59 15.80
N GLY A 7 -22.84 13.92 14.68
CA GLY A 7 -21.47 14.43 14.58
C GLY A 7 -20.35 13.79 15.42
N VAL A 8 -19.55 12.94 14.79
CA VAL A 8 -18.17 12.66 15.24
C VAL A 8 -17.38 13.97 15.17
N SER A 9 -17.24 14.66 16.30
CA SER A 9 -16.62 15.98 16.36
C SER A 9 -15.10 15.86 16.23
N ALA A 10 -14.52 16.61 15.28
CA ALA A 10 -13.07 16.76 15.10
C ALA A 10 -12.34 17.24 16.37
N SER A 11 -13.06 17.81 17.34
CA SER A 11 -12.57 18.18 18.67
C SER A 11 -12.05 16.98 19.46
N GLY A 12 -12.65 15.79 19.32
CA GLY A 12 -12.26 14.62 20.10
C GLY A 12 -10.88 14.06 19.72
N GLY A 13 -10.49 14.13 18.44
CA GLY A 13 -9.17 13.64 17.99
C GLY A 13 -8.03 14.57 18.41
N ALA A 14 -8.20 15.87 18.22
CA ALA A 14 -7.22 16.88 18.61
C ALA A 14 -7.03 16.94 20.15
N GLU A 15 -8.13 16.79 20.89
CA GLU A 15 -8.11 16.73 22.36
C GLU A 15 -7.38 15.48 22.88
N ARG A 16 -7.64 14.30 22.29
CA ARG A 16 -6.91 13.06 22.62
C ARG A 16 -5.41 13.22 22.36
N ALA A 17 -5.03 13.75 21.20
CA ALA A 17 -3.62 13.95 20.83
C ALA A 17 -2.92 14.91 21.80
N ARG A 18 -3.61 15.96 22.26
CA ARG A 18 -3.10 16.85 23.30
C ARG A 18 -2.80 16.11 24.60
N TRP A 19 -3.75 15.33 25.12
CA TRP A 19 -3.56 14.60 26.37
C TRP A 19 -2.45 13.55 26.31
N VAL A 20 -2.31 12.84 25.18
CA VAL A 20 -1.22 11.88 24.98
C VAL A 20 0.15 12.56 24.96
N ARG A 21 0.27 13.74 24.32
CA ARG A 21 1.51 14.52 24.34
C ARG A 21 1.85 15.02 25.74
N GLU A 22 0.89 15.58 26.46
CA GLU A 22 1.10 16.06 27.84
C GLU A 22 1.49 14.90 28.78
N TYR A 23 0.87 13.72 28.64
CA TYR A 23 1.25 12.52 29.39
C TYR A 23 2.69 12.09 29.10
N ARG A 24 3.05 11.93 27.83
CA ARG A 24 4.41 11.49 27.42
C ARG A 24 5.50 12.48 27.87
N GLY A 25 5.20 13.78 27.91
CA GLY A 25 6.12 14.80 28.41
C GLY A 25 6.17 14.93 29.94
N SER A 26 5.20 14.38 30.67
CA SER A 26 5.10 14.55 32.13
C SER A 26 6.06 13.68 32.94
N GLY A 27 6.53 12.56 32.39
CA GLY A 27 7.29 11.55 33.12
C GLY A 27 6.52 10.84 34.25
N MET A 28 5.21 11.08 34.36
CA MET A 28 4.37 10.50 35.41
C MET A 28 3.87 9.11 35.03
N SER A 29 3.54 8.29 36.03
CA SER A 29 2.82 7.04 35.78
C SER A 29 1.39 7.32 35.30
N LEU A 30 0.87 6.42 34.47
CA LEU A 30 -0.44 6.56 33.82
C LEU A 30 -1.59 6.79 34.83
N LYS A 31 -1.57 6.10 35.98
CA LYS A 31 -2.57 6.27 37.05
C LYS A 31 -2.45 7.63 37.74
N ALA A 32 -1.22 8.10 37.98
CA ALA A 32 -0.99 9.38 38.65
C ALA A 32 -1.40 10.55 37.75
N PHE A 33 -1.03 10.50 36.47
CA PHE A 33 -1.42 11.48 35.48
C PHE A 33 -2.96 11.52 35.32
N ALA A 34 -3.59 10.35 35.16
CA ALA A 34 -5.03 10.28 35.00
C ALA A 34 -5.79 10.87 36.21
N LYS A 35 -5.35 10.55 37.44
CA LYS A 35 -5.94 11.09 38.66
C LYS A 35 -5.77 12.61 38.77
N ARG A 36 -4.60 13.14 38.43
CA ARG A 36 -4.32 14.58 38.49
C ARG A 36 -5.21 15.40 37.56
N HIS A 37 -5.51 14.85 36.39
CA HIS A 37 -6.29 15.53 35.35
C HIS A 37 -7.77 15.10 35.32
N GLY A 38 -8.25 14.37 36.34
CA GLY A 38 -9.66 14.00 36.49
C GLY A 38 -10.17 13.03 35.41
N MET A 39 -9.28 12.24 34.80
CA MET A 39 -9.62 11.30 33.73
C MET A 39 -9.49 9.84 34.17
N SER A 40 -10.17 8.94 33.45
CA SER A 40 -10.03 7.50 33.68
C SER A 40 -8.66 7.00 33.21
N ALA A 41 -8.00 6.22 34.07
CA ALA A 41 -6.75 5.55 33.71
C ALA A 41 -6.95 4.56 32.54
N GLY A 42 -8.09 3.88 32.46
CA GLY A 42 -8.39 2.98 31.34
C GLY A 42 -8.54 3.73 30.01
N GLN A 43 -9.16 4.92 30.06
CA GLN A 43 -9.32 5.78 28.88
C GLN A 43 -7.98 6.32 28.38
N LEU A 44 -7.12 6.80 29.28
CA LEU A 44 -5.79 7.25 28.92
C LEU A 44 -4.92 6.11 28.39
N HIS A 45 -5.03 4.91 28.99
CA HIS A 45 -4.36 3.70 28.49
C HIS A 45 -4.78 3.38 27.06
N TYR A 46 -6.08 3.41 26.78
CA TYR A 46 -6.59 3.19 25.43
C TYR A 46 -6.08 4.25 24.44
N TRP A 47 -5.97 5.51 24.82
CA TRP A 47 -5.42 6.54 23.92
C TRP A 47 -3.91 6.41 23.70
N VAL A 48 -3.14 6.01 24.72
CA VAL A 48 -1.68 5.88 24.61
C VAL A 48 -1.27 4.65 23.80
N TYR A 49 -1.99 3.53 23.95
CA TYR A 49 -1.62 2.22 23.39
C TYR A 49 -2.60 1.67 22.35
N GLY A 50 -3.82 2.21 22.25
CA GLY A 50 -4.83 1.78 21.29
C GLY A 50 -4.79 2.51 19.96
N LEU A 51 -3.95 3.56 19.82
CA LEU A 51 -3.77 4.30 18.56
C LEU A 51 -3.20 3.43 17.43
N ASP A 52 -2.47 2.35 17.76
CA ASP A 52 -1.99 1.39 16.75
C ASP A 52 -3.12 0.54 16.14
N LYS A 53 -4.30 0.49 16.78
CA LYS A 53 -5.47 -0.26 16.28
C LYS A 53 -6.58 0.60 15.71
N ALA A 54 -6.55 1.91 15.95
CA ALA A 54 -7.62 2.84 15.56
C ALA A 54 -7.16 3.89 14.52
N GLY A 55 -5.95 3.74 14.00
CA GLY A 55 -5.21 4.77 13.26
C GLY A 55 -4.92 4.46 11.79
N ALA A 56 -5.68 3.58 11.17
CA ALA A 56 -6.00 3.55 9.75
C ALA A 56 -7.05 2.47 9.65
N ALA A 57 -8.19 2.72 9.01
CA ALA A 57 -8.80 1.60 8.33
C ALA A 57 -7.71 1.15 7.36
N ASP A 58 -7.05 0.02 7.62
CA ASP A 58 -6.20 -0.59 6.61
C ASP A 58 -7.03 -0.57 5.34
N PRO A 59 -6.56 0.07 4.26
CA PRO A 59 -7.35 0.17 3.05
C PRO A 59 -7.77 -1.25 2.70
N VAL A 60 -9.08 -1.50 2.71
CA VAL A 60 -9.63 -2.81 2.38
C VAL A 60 -8.95 -3.20 1.08
N PRO A 61 -8.21 -4.33 1.03
CA PRO A 61 -7.52 -4.74 -0.18
C PRO A 61 -8.56 -4.83 -1.28
N MET A 62 -8.54 -3.86 -2.19
CA MET A 62 -9.46 -3.77 -3.31
C MET A 62 -8.63 -3.94 -4.56
N PHE A 63 -9.23 -4.62 -5.54
CA PHE A 63 -8.65 -4.67 -6.87
C PHE A 63 -8.46 -3.24 -7.37
N GLN A 64 -7.22 -2.90 -7.71
CA GLN A 64 -6.88 -1.66 -8.38
C GLN A 64 -6.38 -1.99 -9.77
N GLU A 65 -7.13 -1.53 -10.77
CA GLU A 65 -6.69 -1.62 -12.16
C GLU A 65 -5.55 -0.64 -12.38
N VAL A 66 -4.34 -1.15 -12.58
CA VAL A 66 -3.18 -0.34 -12.92
C VAL A 66 -3.20 -0.13 -14.44
N GLN A 67 -3.50 1.09 -14.87
CA GLN A 67 -3.39 1.47 -16.27
C GLN A 67 -1.90 1.60 -16.63
N TRP A 68 -1.37 0.64 -17.39
CA TRP A 68 0.01 0.70 -17.85
C TRP A 68 0.07 1.65 -19.05
N ALA A 69 0.94 2.65 -19.00
CA ALA A 69 1.28 3.51 -20.14
C ALA A 69 2.12 2.76 -21.20
N THR A 70 1.80 1.48 -21.43
CA THR A 70 2.36 0.76 -22.56
C THR A 70 1.50 1.13 -23.75
N THR A 71 2.02 1.97 -24.63
CA THR A 71 1.47 2.20 -25.96
C THR A 71 1.63 0.90 -26.77
N VAL A 72 0.82 -0.13 -26.44
CA VAL A 72 0.71 -1.32 -27.26
C VAL A 72 -0.13 -0.89 -28.44
N THR A 73 0.51 -0.45 -29.53
CA THR A 73 -0.20 -0.21 -30.79
C THR A 73 -0.87 -1.52 -31.19
N PRO A 74 -2.21 -1.62 -31.15
CA PRO A 74 -2.89 -2.86 -31.50
C PRO A 74 -2.59 -3.18 -32.97
N GLY A 75 -2.07 -4.38 -33.23
CA GLY A 75 -1.87 -4.88 -34.59
C GLY A 75 -0.46 -4.80 -35.18
N ALA A 76 0.52 -4.20 -34.49
CA ALA A 76 1.90 -4.13 -34.99
C ALA A 76 2.67 -5.45 -34.87
N TRP A 77 2.30 -6.31 -33.91
CA TRP A 77 3.01 -7.54 -33.58
C TRP A 77 2.07 -8.76 -33.55
N ILE A 78 2.63 -9.94 -33.80
CA ILE A 78 1.91 -11.22 -33.93
C ILE A 78 2.31 -12.25 -32.86
N ALA A 79 3.47 -12.07 -32.23
CA ALA A 79 3.98 -12.95 -31.19
C ALA A 79 4.90 -12.20 -30.23
N GLU A 80 4.98 -12.67 -28.99
CA GLU A 80 5.85 -12.17 -27.93
C GLU A 80 6.66 -13.34 -27.34
N VAL A 81 7.95 -13.11 -27.11
CA VAL A 81 8.88 -14.08 -26.52
C VAL A 81 9.49 -13.45 -25.26
N GLY A 82 9.12 -13.97 -24.09
CA GLY A 82 9.73 -13.58 -22.81
C GLY A 82 10.96 -14.42 -22.49
N LEU A 83 12.00 -13.77 -21.97
CA LEU A 83 13.27 -14.38 -21.58
C LEU A 83 13.42 -14.42 -20.05
N PRO A 84 14.23 -15.36 -19.50
CA PRO A 84 14.42 -15.50 -18.05
C PRO A 84 15.02 -14.27 -17.35
N ASP A 85 15.73 -13.42 -18.10
CA ASP A 85 16.31 -12.16 -17.63
C ASP A 85 15.30 -10.99 -17.60
N GLY A 86 14.05 -11.25 -17.96
CA GLY A 86 12.98 -10.25 -18.02
C GLY A 86 12.94 -9.48 -19.34
N ILE A 87 13.82 -9.76 -20.30
CA ILE A 87 13.75 -9.17 -21.64
C ILE A 87 12.57 -9.77 -22.39
N THR A 88 11.84 -8.92 -23.11
CA THR A 88 10.70 -9.31 -23.93
C THR A 88 10.93 -8.91 -25.38
N VAL A 89 10.84 -9.86 -26.30
CA VAL A 89 10.98 -9.62 -27.74
C VAL A 89 9.61 -9.74 -28.42
N ARG A 90 9.22 -8.72 -29.19
CA ARG A 90 7.97 -8.72 -29.97
C ARG A 90 8.26 -8.88 -31.45
N LEU A 91 7.58 -9.81 -32.09
CA LEU A 91 7.70 -10.08 -33.52
C LEU A 91 6.62 -9.34 -34.29
N ALA A 92 7.03 -8.52 -35.25
CA ALA A 92 6.11 -7.75 -36.07
C ALA A 92 5.32 -8.64 -37.04
N ARG A 93 4.19 -8.15 -37.52
CA ARG A 93 3.48 -8.81 -38.63
C ARG A 93 4.37 -8.83 -39.88
N GLY A 94 4.55 -10.00 -40.49
CA GLY A 94 5.40 -10.18 -41.67
C GLY A 94 6.86 -10.52 -41.37
N THR A 95 7.24 -10.71 -40.10
CA THR A 95 8.55 -11.28 -39.75
C THR A 95 8.73 -12.66 -40.40
N ASP A 96 9.85 -12.84 -41.09
CA ASP A 96 10.20 -14.12 -41.70
C ASP A 96 10.32 -15.23 -40.64
N TRP A 97 9.69 -16.37 -40.91
CA TRP A 97 9.63 -17.45 -39.94
C TRP A 97 10.99 -18.15 -39.72
N LYS A 98 11.88 -18.18 -40.73
CA LYS A 98 13.22 -18.78 -40.59
C LYS A 98 14.08 -17.91 -39.68
N TRP A 99 14.01 -16.59 -39.87
CA TRP A 99 14.65 -15.63 -38.98
C TRP A 99 14.11 -15.73 -37.54
N ALA A 100 12.78 -15.76 -37.38
CA ALA A 100 12.15 -15.90 -36.06
C ALA A 100 12.54 -17.21 -35.36
N LYS A 101 12.59 -18.32 -36.10
CA LYS A 101 13.07 -19.62 -35.60
C LYS A 101 14.52 -19.52 -35.14
N GLY A 102 15.42 -18.98 -35.97
CA GLY A 102 16.83 -18.83 -35.63
C GLY A 102 17.05 -17.92 -34.41
N LEU A 103 16.25 -16.87 -34.27
CA LEU A 103 16.24 -16.01 -33.08
C LEU A 103 15.85 -16.81 -31.84
N VAL A 104 14.72 -17.53 -31.85
CA VAL A 104 14.27 -18.33 -30.71
C VAL A 104 15.28 -19.40 -30.33
N GLU A 105 15.89 -20.06 -31.31
CA GLU A 105 16.94 -21.06 -31.07
C GLU A 105 18.18 -20.42 -30.44
N SER A 106 18.60 -19.24 -30.91
CA SER A 106 19.73 -18.50 -30.32
C SER A 106 19.45 -18.09 -28.87
N LEU A 107 18.24 -17.60 -28.60
CA LEU A 107 17.79 -17.17 -27.26
C LEU A 107 17.63 -18.33 -26.26
N ARG A 108 17.45 -19.56 -26.75
CA ARG A 108 17.40 -20.77 -25.90
C ARG A 108 18.77 -21.25 -25.46
N THR A 109 19.85 -20.75 -26.06
CA THR A 109 21.19 -21.15 -25.68
C THR A 109 21.44 -20.63 -24.26
N PRO A 110 21.73 -21.50 -23.27
CA PRO A 110 22.06 -21.02 -21.94
C PRO A 110 23.26 -20.08 -22.06
N CYS A 111 23.13 -18.87 -21.51
CA CYS A 111 24.27 -18.01 -21.31
C CYS A 111 25.27 -18.79 -20.44
N LEU A 112 26.37 -19.24 -21.04
CA LEU A 112 27.45 -19.86 -20.27
C LEU A 112 27.91 -18.83 -19.23
N PRO A 113 28.03 -19.20 -17.95
CA PRO A 113 28.61 -18.30 -16.96
C PRO A 113 30.03 -17.97 -17.42
N ARG A 114 30.31 -16.67 -17.51
CA ARG A 114 31.61 -16.13 -17.92
C ARG A 114 32.57 -16.11 -16.75
#